data_AF-A0A419A6X0-F1
#
_entry.id   AF-A0A419A6X0-F1
#
_cell.length_a   1.000
_cell.length_b   1.000
_cell.length_c   1.000
_cell.angle_alpha   90.00
_cell.angle_beta   90.00
_cell.angle_gamma   90.00
#
_symmetry.space_group_name_H-M   'P 1'
#
loop_
_entity.id
_entity.type
_entity.pdbx_description
1 polymer ?
#
loop_
_entity_poly.entity_id
_entity_poly.type
_entity_poly.pdbx_seq_one_letter_code
_entity_poly.pdbx_strand_id
1 'polypeptide(L)' 'MRLLKLVVVLILAALIALVGYAYFGDMDPARKEIRQPIPITDASPPAGPAAEAAGDDADAGTETSE' A
#
# COMPACT_ATOMS: atom_id res chain seq x y z
N MET A 1 61.10 -1.91 0.84
CA MET A 1 60.05 -2.84 0.35
C MET A 1 58.84 -2.96 1.29
N ARG A 2 59.01 -3.04 2.62
CA ARG A 2 57.87 -3.15 3.55
C ARG A 2 57.09 -1.83 3.72
N LEU A 3 57.80 -0.71 3.84
CA LEU A 3 57.18 0.62 3.99
C LEU A 3 56.37 1.02 2.74
N LEU A 4 56.95 0.83 1.54
CA LEU A 4 56.26 1.11 0.27
C LEU A 4 54.98 0.27 0.13
N LYS A 5 55.03 -1.02 0.47
CA LYS A 5 53.84 -1.88 0.49
C LYS A 5 52.77 -1.36 1.47
N LEU A 6 53.19 -0.88 2.64
CA LEU A 6 52.27 -0.34 3.65
C LEU A 6 51.59 0.94 3.15
N VAL A 7 52.34 1.85 2.53
CA VAL A 7 51.78 3.07 1.92
C VAL A 7 50.78 2.72 0.82
N VAL A 8 51.12 1.75 -0.04
CA VAL A 8 50.20 1.29 -1.10
C VAL A 8 48.90 0.73 -0.51
N VAL A 9 48.99 -0.11 0.52
CA VAL A 9 47.80 -0.66 1.20
C VAL A 9 46.97 0.45 1.85
N LEU A 10 47.62 1.45 2.47
CA LEU A 10 46.92 2.57 3.10
C LEU A 10 46.15 3.40 2.06
N ILE A 11 46.77 3.68 0.90
CA ILE A 11 46.11 4.37 -0.21
C ILE A 11 44.93 3.54 -0.72
N LEU A 12 45.11 2.22 -0.89
CA LEU A 12 44.05 1.33 -1.35
C LEU A 12 42.87 1.32 -0.37
N ALA A 13 43.14 1.25 0.94
CA ALA A 13 42.13 1.32 1.99
C ALA A 13 41.37 2.65 1.97
N ALA A 14 42.07 3.78 1.78
CA ALA A 14 41.45 5.09 1.67
C ALA A 14 40.53 5.19 0.44
N LEU A 15 40.96 4.65 -0.71
CA LEU A 15 40.13 4.62 -1.92
C LEU A 15 38.88 3.75 -1.73
N ILE A 16 39.02 2.57 -1.14
CA ILE A 16 37.87 1.68 -0.86
C ILE A 16 36.90 2.37 0.11
N ALA A 17 37.40 3.01 1.16
CA ALA A 17 36.58 3.76 2.11
C ALA A 17 35.83 4.92 1.42
N LEU A 18 36.49 5.64 0.52
CA LEU A 18 35.88 6.74 -0.22
C LEU A 18 34.76 6.25 -1.16
N VAL A 19 35.01 5.19 -1.92
CA VAL A 19 34.01 4.56 -2.80
C VAL A 19 32.84 4.00 -1.98
N GLY A 20 33.15 3.29 -0.89
CA GLY A 20 32.14 2.77 0.02
C GLY A 20 31.29 3.87 0.63
N TYR A 21 31.90 4.98 1.06
CA TYR A 21 31.18 6.13 1.57
C TYR A 21 30.31 6.81 0.49
N ALA A 22 30.80 6.95 -0.74
CA ALA A 22 29.99 7.54 -1.81
C ALA A 22 28.80 6.66 -2.20
N TYR A 23 28.95 5.34 -2.18
CA TYR A 23 27.89 4.41 -2.57
C TYR A 23 26.92 4.09 -1.43
N PHE A 24 27.44 3.74 -0.25
CA PHE A 24 26.63 3.40 0.92
C PHE A 24 26.25 4.63 1.75
N GLY A 25 27.03 5.71 1.72
CA GLY A 25 26.75 6.94 2.45
C GLY A 25 25.75 7.85 1.75
N ASP A 26 25.54 7.67 0.44
CA ASP A 26 24.36 8.16 -0.28
C ASP A 26 23.14 7.31 0.12
N MET A 27 22.81 7.35 1.41
CA MET A 27 21.61 6.75 2.00
C MET A 27 20.39 7.63 1.77
N ASP A 28 20.33 8.36 0.65
CA ASP A 28 19.11 9.04 0.26
C ASP A 28 18.27 8.07 -0.60
N PRO A 29 17.28 7.37 -0.02
CA PRO A 29 16.41 6.54 -0.80
C PRO A 29 15.61 7.46 -1.73
N ALA A 30 15.92 7.41 -3.03
CA ALA A 30 15.14 8.04 -4.08
C ALA A 30 13.71 7.50 -4.04
N ARG A 31 12.86 8.12 -3.23
CA ARG A 31 11.46 7.72 -3.02
C ARG A 31 10.70 7.98 -4.30
N LYS A 32 10.49 6.91 -5.06
CA LYS A 32 9.62 6.95 -6.22
C LYS A 32 8.18 6.73 -5.75
N GLU A 33 7.38 7.79 -5.78
CA GLU A 33 5.95 7.67 -5.54
C GLU A 33 5.30 6.98 -6.75
N ILE A 34 4.86 5.73 -6.56
CA ILE A 34 4.12 4.99 -7.58
C ILE A 34 2.64 5.29 -7.37
N ARG A 35 2.07 6.16 -8.21
CA ARG A 35 0.63 6.39 -8.28
C ARG A 35 0.04 5.50 -9.38
N GLN A 36 -0.30 4.26 -9.02
CA GLN A 36 -1.04 3.38 -9.92
C GLN A 36 -2.55 3.60 -9.72
N PRO A 37 -3.30 4.00 -10.75
CA PRO A 37 -4.75 4.11 -10.66
C PRO A 37 -5.34 2.72 -10.38
N ILE A 38 -6.16 2.62 -9.33
CA ILE A 38 -6.96 1.41 -9.07
C ILE A 38 -8.23 1.54 -9.90
N PRO A 39 -8.57 0.56 -10.76
CA PRO A 39 -9.86 0.56 -11.43
C PRO A 39 -10.96 0.44 -10.38
N ILE A 40 -11.74 1.51 -10.21
CA ILE A 40 -12.97 1.46 -9.44
C ILE A 40 -13.98 0.75 -10.33
N THR A 41 -14.20 -0.55 -10.08
CA THR A 41 -15.44 -1.17 -10.52
C THR A 41 -16.50 -0.64 -9.58
N ASP A 42 -17.46 0.12 -10.10
CA ASP A 42 -18.63 0.52 -9.35
C ASP A 42 -19.36 -0.75 -8.92
N ALA A 43 -19.06 -1.23 -7.71
CA ALA A 43 -19.92 -2.19 -7.03
C ALA A 43 -21.14 -1.41 -6.52
N SER A 44 -21.91 -0.83 -7.45
CA SER A 44 -23.33 -0.65 -7.18
C SER A 44 -23.85 -2.06 -6.94
N PRO A 45 -24.41 -2.38 -5.74
CA PRO A 45 -25.12 -3.63 -5.61
C PRO A 45 -26.19 -3.67 -6.71
N PRO A 46 -26.37 -4.80 -7.41
CA PRO A 46 -27.51 -4.92 -8.30
C PRO A 46 -28.75 -4.60 -7.46
N ALA A 47 -29.62 -3.74 -7.98
CA ALA A 47 -30.93 -3.52 -7.39
C ALA A 47 -31.64 -4.89 -7.37
N GLY A 48 -31.58 -5.57 -6.22
CA GLY A 48 -32.40 -6.74 -5.95
C GLY A 48 -33.87 -6.32 -6.01
N PRO A 49 -34.79 -7.27 -6.27
CA PRO A 49 -36.20 -6.95 -6.41
C PRO A 49 -36.72 -6.26 -5.14
N ALA A 50 -36.98 -4.96 -5.24
CA ALA A 50 -37.79 -4.22 -4.29
C ALA A 50 -39.25 -4.64 -4.52
N ALA A 51 -39.65 -5.79 -3.98
CA ALA A 51 -41.02 -6.29 -4.14
C ALA A 51 -41.48 -7.27 -3.04
N GLU A 52 -41.00 -7.19 -1.80
CA GLU A 52 -41.61 -7.96 -0.71
C GLU A 52 -41.48 -7.28 0.65
N ALA A 53 -41.97 -6.05 0.73
CA ALA A 53 -42.28 -5.38 2.00
C ALA A 53 -43.25 -4.23 1.74
N ALA A 54 -44.43 -4.54 1.22
CA ALA A 54 -45.53 -3.57 1.16
C ALA A 54 -46.88 -4.29 1.17
N GLY A 55 -47.47 -4.36 2.38
CA GLY A 55 -48.92 -4.34 2.55
C GLY A 55 -49.61 -5.69 2.76
N ASP A 56 -49.62 -6.16 4.00
CA ASP A 56 -50.77 -6.90 4.55
C ASP A 56 -51.06 -6.40 5.97
N ASP A 57 -51.36 -5.09 6.05
CA ASP A 57 -51.90 -4.44 7.24
C ASP A 57 -53.02 -3.50 6.75
N ALA A 58 -54.10 -4.07 6.22
CA ALA A 58 -55.38 -3.38 6.02
C ALA A 58 -56.50 -4.34 5.58
N ASP A 59 -57.00 -5.19 6.47
CA ASP A 59 -58.45 -5.39 6.55
C ASP A 59 -58.87 -5.48 8.02
N ALA A 60 -59.44 -4.38 8.49
CA ALA A 60 -60.04 -4.25 9.79
C ALA A 60 -61.52 -4.62 9.69
N GLY A 61 -61.98 -5.54 10.54
CA GLY A 61 -63.41 -5.64 10.83
C GLY A 61 -63.83 -6.88 11.59
N THR A 62 -64.31 -6.66 12.82
CA THR A 62 -65.50 -7.31 13.42
C THR A 62 -65.44 -8.85 13.63
N GLU A 63 -65.65 -9.47 14.79
CA GLU A 63 -66.39 -9.17 16.02
C GLU A 63 -66.05 -10.26 17.05
N THR A 64 -66.01 -9.86 18.31
CA THR A 64 -66.49 -10.55 19.52
C THR A 64 -67.14 -11.94 19.34
N SER A 65 -66.65 -12.97 20.05
CA SER A 65 -67.54 -13.91 20.75
C SER A 65 -66.80 -14.77 21.79
N GLU A 66 -67.50 -14.93 22.90
CA GLU A 66 -67.26 -15.67 24.15
C GLU A 66 -67.01 -17.17 24.00
#